data_AF-A0A9P4U4B7-F1
#
_entry.id   AF-A0A9P4U4B7-F1
#
_cell.length_a   1.000
_cell.length_b   1.000
_cell.length_c   1.000
_cell.angle_alpha   90.00
_cell.angle_beta   90.00
_cell.angle_gamma   90.00
#
_symmetry.space_group_name_H-M   'P 1'
#
loop_
_entity.id
_entity.type
_entity.pdbx_description
1 polymer ?
#
loop_
_entity_poly.entity_id
_entity_poly.type
_entity_poly.pdbx_seq_one_letter_code
_entity_poly.pdbx_strand_id
1 'polypeptide(L)'
;MDAHAHLKGLGWRGTGHSLDKTDRGLKKPLLISHKNNLHGLGSKSQKEKQADQWWLNAFDNALKDIGTGKESSLATVREHGVNRGGLYGFFVKGQILESTI
;
A
#
# COMPACT_ATOMS: atom_id res chain seq x y z
N MET A 1 -25.52 -24.36 -18.30
CA MET A 1 -26.65 -23.41 -18.35
C MET A 1 -26.06 -22.02 -18.50
N ASP A 2 -26.42 -21.26 -19.54
CA ASP A 2 -25.88 -19.91 -19.77
C ASP A 2 -26.71 -18.88 -18.98
N ALA A 3 -26.20 -18.47 -17.83
CA ALA A 3 -26.87 -17.50 -16.96
C ALA A 3 -27.02 -16.12 -17.63
N HIS A 4 -26.07 -15.74 -18.49
CA HIS A 4 -26.09 -14.45 -19.15
C HIS A 4 -27.19 -14.37 -20.21
N ALA A 5 -27.34 -15.43 -21.02
CA ALA A 5 -28.45 -15.56 -21.96
C ALA A 5 -29.82 -15.58 -21.25
N HIS A 6 -29.91 -16.29 -20.12
CA HIS A 6 -31.14 -16.37 -19.33
C HIS A 6 -31.56 -14.99 -18.77
N LEU A 7 -30.62 -14.24 -18.17
CA LEU A 7 -30.89 -12.92 -17.61
C LEU A 7 -31.29 -11.90 -18.69
N LYS A 8 -30.66 -11.96 -19.87
CA LYS A 8 -31.07 -11.13 -21.02
C LYS A 8 -32.49 -11.46 -21.48
N GLY A 9 -32.86 -12.74 -21.51
CA GLY A 9 -34.24 -13.17 -21.78
C GLY A 9 -35.26 -12.63 -20.79
N LEU A 10 -34.84 -12.38 -19.54
CA LEU A 10 -35.66 -11.75 -18.50
C LEU A 10 -35.67 -10.20 -18.55
N GLY A 11 -35.06 -9.60 -19.57
CA GLY A 11 -35.05 -8.15 -19.76
C GLY A 11 -33.88 -7.42 -19.09
N TRP A 12 -32.85 -8.13 -18.61
CA TRP A 12 -31.62 -7.48 -18.16
C TRP A 12 -30.88 -6.87 -19.35
N ARG A 13 -30.44 -5.62 -19.20
CA ARG A 13 -29.74 -4.83 -20.23
C ARG A 13 -28.35 -5.35 -20.58
N GLY A 14 -27.79 -6.25 -19.78
CA GLY A 14 -26.48 -6.86 -20.00
C GLY A 14 -25.35 -6.21 -19.18
N THR A 15 -24.13 -6.70 -19.42
CA THR A 15 -22.92 -6.30 -18.69
C THR A 15 -22.77 -4.78 -18.60
N GLY A 16 -22.44 -4.28 -17.41
CA GLY A 16 -22.33 -2.84 -17.14
C GLY A 16 -23.60 -2.19 -16.60
N HIS A 17 -24.74 -2.90 -16.64
CA HIS A 17 -25.98 -2.48 -15.99
C HIS A 17 -26.25 -3.36 -14.77
N SER A 18 -26.79 -2.76 -13.72
CA SER A 18 -27.25 -3.54 -12.57
C SER A 18 -28.52 -4.32 -12.93
N LEU A 19 -28.87 -5.28 -12.07
CA LEU A 19 -30.06 -6.12 -12.23
C LEU A 19 -31.36 -5.40 -11.83
N ASP A 20 -31.28 -4.28 -11.11
CA ASP A 20 -32.45 -3.51 -10.74
C ASP A 20 -32.94 -2.59 -11.86
N LYS A 21 -34.21 -2.22 -11.80
CA LYS A 21 -34.85 -1.34 -12.79
C LYS A 21 -34.32 0.10 -12.75
N THR A 22 -33.72 0.52 -11.63
CA THR A 22 -33.34 1.91 -11.35
C THR A 22 -31.83 2.17 -11.46
N ASP A 23 -31.06 1.20 -11.94
CA ASP A 23 -29.60 1.29 -12.10
C ASP A 23 -28.80 1.58 -10.80
N ARG A 24 -29.38 1.26 -9.63
CA ARG A 24 -28.78 1.54 -8.30
C ARG A 24 -27.97 0.38 -7.75
N GLY A 25 -28.14 -0.82 -8.29
CA GLY A 25 -27.46 -2.03 -7.84
C GLY A 25 -26.01 -2.14 -8.31
N LEU A 26 -25.35 -3.22 -7.90
CA LEU A 26 -23.99 -3.51 -8.31
C LEU A 26 -23.94 -3.89 -9.80
N LYS A 27 -23.09 -3.18 -10.55
CA LYS A 27 -22.80 -3.45 -11.96
C LYS A 27 -21.64 -4.43 -12.17
N LYS A 28 -20.79 -4.56 -11.15
CA LYS A 28 -19.61 -5.43 -11.10
C LYS A 28 -19.68 -6.28 -9.84
N PRO A 29 -19.20 -7.54 -9.88
CA PRO A 29 -19.13 -8.38 -8.69
C PRO A 29 -18.21 -7.74 -7.65
N LEU A 30 -18.52 -7.98 -6.38
CA LEU A 30 -17.66 -7.56 -5.29
C LEU A 30 -16.39 -8.41 -5.29
N LEU A 31 -15.24 -7.74 -5.25
CA LEU A 31 -13.98 -8.40 -4.98
C LEU A 31 -13.85 -8.55 -3.46
N ILE A 32 -13.96 -9.80 -2.99
CA ILE A 32 -13.78 -10.13 -1.59
C ILE A 32 -12.40 -10.72 -1.37
N SER A 33 -11.75 -10.31 -0.28
CA SER A 33 -10.51 -10.95 0.16
C SER A 33 -10.85 -12.33 0.71
N HIS A 34 -10.24 -13.38 0.15
CA HIS A 34 -10.42 -14.74 0.63
C HIS A 34 -9.25 -15.14 1.54
N LYS A 35 -9.58 -15.57 2.76
CA LYS A 35 -8.58 -16.02 3.74
C LYS A 35 -8.22 -17.48 3.46
N ASN A 36 -7.05 -17.68 2.86
CA ASN A 36 -6.52 -19.02 2.56
C ASN A 36 -5.63 -19.60 3.68
N ASN A 37 -5.56 -18.96 4.85
CA ASN A 37 -4.63 -19.33 5.92
C ASN A 37 -5.35 -19.55 7.26
N LEU A 38 -4.63 -20.14 8.21
CA LEU A 38 -5.10 -20.40 9.57
C LEU A 38 -4.75 -19.25 10.55
N HIS A 39 -4.15 -18.15 10.06
CA HIS A 39 -3.70 -17.06 10.93
C HIS A 39 -4.87 -16.25 11.52
N GLY A 40 -4.65 -15.48 12.57
CA GLY A 40 -5.67 -14.58 13.12
C GLY A 40 -6.14 -13.51 12.13
N LEU A 41 -7.36 -13.01 12.27
CA LEU A 41 -7.78 -11.82 11.53
C LEU A 41 -6.89 -10.64 11.90
N GLY A 42 -6.45 -9.86 10.90
CA GLY A 42 -5.51 -8.76 11.12
C GLY A 42 -4.05 -9.20 11.36
N SER A 43 -3.72 -10.49 11.21
CA SER A 43 -2.33 -10.92 11.27
C SER A 43 -1.54 -10.29 10.12
N LYS A 44 -0.57 -9.43 10.44
CA LYS A 44 0.33 -8.88 9.45
C LYS A 44 1.11 -9.98 8.74
N SER A 45 1.19 -9.90 7.41
CA SER A 45 2.10 -10.70 6.61
C SER A 45 3.55 -10.49 7.09
N GLN A 46 4.43 -11.47 6.89
CA GLN A 46 5.86 -11.31 7.17
C GLN A 46 6.45 -10.08 6.46
N LYS A 47 5.98 -9.81 5.23
CA LYS A 47 6.37 -8.61 4.48
C LYS A 47 5.97 -7.30 5.17
N GLU A 48 4.77 -7.27 5.76
CA GLU A 48 4.26 -6.09 6.47
C GLU A 48 4.99 -5.88 7.79
N LYS A 49 5.31 -6.96 8.51
CA LYS A 49 6.15 -6.90 9.72
C LYS A 49 7.56 -6.41 9.42
N GLN A 50 8.15 -6.87 8.32
CA GLN A 50 9.48 -6.43 7.88
C GLN A 50 9.45 -4.97 7.41
N ALA A 51 8.35 -4.54 6.77
CA ALA A 51 8.15 -3.15 6.42
C ALA A 51 8.17 -2.29 7.68
N ASP A 52 7.45 -2.64 8.76
CA ASP A 52 7.47 -1.88 10.02
C ASP A 52 8.89 -1.69 10.61
N GLN A 53 9.82 -2.59 10.32
CA GLN A 53 11.20 -2.55 10.82
C GLN A 53 12.13 -1.65 10.00
N TRP A 54 11.63 -0.99 8.94
CA TRP A 54 12.45 -0.18 8.04
C TRP A 54 13.25 0.90 8.78
N TRP A 55 12.66 1.51 9.81
CA TRP A 55 13.30 2.56 10.60
C TRP A 55 14.45 2.03 11.47
N LEU A 56 14.27 0.88 12.13
CA LEU A 56 15.32 0.23 12.93
C LEU A 56 16.51 -0.15 12.07
N ASN A 57 16.26 -0.67 10.86
CA ASN A 57 17.32 -1.01 9.92
C ASN A 57 18.08 0.23 9.45
N ALA A 58 17.38 1.33 9.16
CA ALA A 58 18.01 2.60 8.79
C ALA A 58 18.87 3.18 9.93
N PHE A 59 18.39 3.07 11.18
CA PHE A 59 19.11 3.50 12.38
C PHE A 59 20.36 2.65 12.64
N ASP A 60 20.24 1.33 12.59
CA ASP A 60 21.37 0.40 12.77
C ASP A 60 22.44 0.57 11.68
N ASN A 61 22.03 0.80 10.43
CA ASN A 61 22.95 1.13 9.35
C ASN A 61 23.68 2.46 9.62
N ALA A 62 22.97 3.49 10.08
CA ALA A 62 23.60 4.75 10.44
C ALA A 62 24.63 4.58 11.57
N LEU A 63 24.33 3.76 12.59
CA LEU A 63 25.27 3.46 13.66
C LEU A 63 26.53 2.72 13.18
N LYS A 64 26.38 1.76 12.26
CA LYS A 64 27.50 1.01 11.67
C LYS A 64 28.44 1.90 10.85
N ASP A 65 27.93 2.95 10.25
CA ASP A 65 28.73 3.87 9.44
C ASP A 65 29.55 4.85 10.33
N ILE A 66 29.09 5.12 11.57
CA ILE A 66 29.80 6.01 12.51
C ILE A 66 31.17 5.42 12.88
N GLY A 67 32.23 6.19 12.58
CA GLY A 67 33.61 5.83 12.92
C GLY A 67 34.35 4.97 11.89
N THR A 68 33.67 4.53 10.81
CA THR A 68 34.30 3.74 9.74
C THR A 68 34.88 4.58 8.59
N GLY A 69 34.63 5.90 8.59
CA GLY A 69 35.11 6.82 7.55
C GLY A 69 34.43 6.66 6.19
N LYS A 70 33.41 5.79 6.09
CA LYS A 70 32.59 5.63 4.89
C LYS A 70 31.58 6.77 4.77
N GLU A 71 31.30 7.21 3.55
CA GLU A 71 30.19 8.14 3.32
C GLU A 71 28.88 7.47 3.73
N SER A 72 28.16 8.12 4.65
CA SER A 72 26.87 7.62 5.09
C SER A 72 25.86 7.65 3.94
N SER A 73 24.93 6.71 3.92
CA SER A 73 23.80 6.70 2.98
C SER A 73 23.02 8.04 2.97
N LEU A 74 23.01 8.77 4.09
CA LEU A 74 22.46 10.12 4.21
C LEU A 74 23.24 11.18 3.41
N ALA A 75 24.56 11.06 3.32
CA ALA A 75 25.38 11.96 2.50
C ALA A 75 25.05 11.78 1.00
N THR A 76 24.91 10.53 0.55
CA THR A 76 24.47 10.22 -0.82
C THR A 76 23.06 10.73 -1.12
N VAL A 77 22.12 10.62 -0.16
CA VAL A 77 20.76 11.18 -0.29
C VAL A 77 20.80 12.71 -0.39
N ARG A 78 21.66 13.37 0.39
CA ARG A 78 21.84 14.82 0.37
C ARG A 78 22.39 15.30 -0.97
N GLU A 79 23.32 14.58 -1.58
CA GLU A 79 23.91 14.96 -2.88
C GLU A 79 23.04 14.58 -4.09
N HIS A 80 22.42 13.40 -4.08
CA HIS A 80 21.76 12.84 -5.27
C HIS A 80 20.23 12.83 -5.19
N GLY A 81 19.68 13.33 -4.09
CA GLY A 81 18.26 13.44 -3.86
C GLY A 81 17.59 12.13 -3.47
N VAL A 82 16.39 12.30 -2.92
CA VAL A 82 15.50 11.28 -2.33
C VAL A 82 15.22 10.11 -3.29
N ASN A 83 15.27 10.34 -4.60
CA ASN A 83 15.01 9.34 -5.64
C ASN A 83 16.12 8.29 -5.84
N ARG A 84 17.35 8.53 -5.36
CA ARG A 84 18.47 7.57 -5.45
C ARG A 84 18.81 6.91 -4.11
N GLY A 85 18.16 7.34 -3.03
CA GLY A 85 18.47 6.95 -1.66
C GLY A 85 17.78 5.70 -1.12
N GLY A 86 17.15 4.85 -1.95
CA GLY A 86 16.39 3.71 -1.44
C GLY A 86 15.30 4.14 -0.44
N LEU A 87 15.21 3.51 0.74
CA LEU A 87 14.21 3.80 1.78
C LEU A 87 14.23 5.25 2.30
N TYR A 88 15.30 6.01 2.07
CA TYR A 88 15.35 7.45 2.39
C TYR A 88 14.47 8.30 1.47
N GLY A 89 13.89 7.67 0.44
CA GLY A 89 12.82 8.12 -0.45
C GLY A 89 11.57 8.70 0.24
N PHE A 90 11.29 8.23 1.45
CA PHE A 90 10.01 8.44 2.12
C PHE A 90 10.04 9.52 3.22
N PHE A 91 11.18 10.16 3.46
CA PHE A 91 11.26 11.27 4.40
C PHE A 91 10.67 12.53 3.76
N VAL A 92 9.39 12.78 4.00
CA VAL A 92 8.75 14.08 3.74
C VAL A 92 9.09 15.00 4.92
N LYS A 93 9.62 16.19 4.65
CA LYS A 93 9.82 17.22 5.67
C LYS A 93 8.46 17.55 6.30
N GLY A 94 8.27 17.18 7.57
CA GLY A 94 7.09 17.55 8.34
C GLY A 94 6.98 19.07 8.45
N GLN A 95 5.75 19.59 8.44
CA GLN A 95 5.48 21.01 8.62
C GLN A 95 5.92 21.44 10.03
N ILE A 96 6.55 22.60 10.12
CA ILE A 96 7.01 23.16 11.40
C ILE A 96 5.76 23.58 12.17
N LEU A 97 5.59 23.09 13.40
CA LEU A 97 4.53 23.55 14.28
C LEU A 97 4.88 24.98 14.70
N GLU A 98 4.13 25.98 14.22
CA GLU A 98 4.25 27.35 14.73
C GLU A 98 3.91 27.32 16.22
N SER A 99 4.91 27.55 17.07
CA SER A 99 4.71 27.67 18.50
C SER A 99 3.86 28.89 18.78
N THR A 100 2.76 28.71 19.50
CA THR A 100 2.07 29.83 20.15
C THR A 100 2.90 30.24 21.37
N ILE A 101 3.49 31.43 21.33
CA ILE A 101 3.93 32.14 22.54
C ILE A 101 2.71 32.79 23.17
#